data_AF-A0A1F5S4U3-F1
#
_entry.id   AF-A0A1F5S4U3-F1
#
_cell.length_a   1.000
_cell.length_b   1.000
_cell.length_c   1.000
_cell.angle_alpha   90.00
_cell.angle_beta   90.00
_cell.angle_gamma   90.00
#
_symmetry.space_group_name_H-M   'P 1'
#
loop_
_entity.id
_entity.type
_entity.pdbx_description
1 polymer ?
#
loop_
_entity_poly.entity_id
_entity_poly.type
_entity_poly.pdbx_seq_one_letter_code
_entity_poly.pdbx_strand_id
1 'polypeptide(L)'
;MTLKLKKILTALILSGLLFTNIPVLADFNPNYIISDEDLVSYSSMTLSQIQQFLENKRSGLAWYSAIDTDGINRPASEIIWRAAQTNRINPKVILVTLQKEQSLIQATRPSQYQLDWATGYGVCDSCNVSDPTLQKYKGFAKQVDGTAGWKRWYLDNATILSWLKQPGQAYAIDTYTVIPANLATASFYTYTPHYHGNYNFWKIWGEWFGTIYPDGTVIKEIDGAGIWLLQRGQKRQFLTYSAFSSRYSPEKLVSILKSDLAEYETGVPIKFPDYSVLKSPTGTIYLIRGDERRAFASSEVFRIIGINPEEIIEVTQNEIDAYTEGPPITLGSVYPMGALLQNKTTGGVYFVENGLKKPIWGREFLTLYYKDKKLTSVSSEELNKYPTAEPVKFKDGELVVASGSPTVYIISNGEKRAIPTEKIFNQLGYKWENIIKTSDKILTLHPTGSPVYIGTGGVEATAK
;
A
#
# COMPACT_ATOMS: atom_id res chain seq x y z
N MET A 1 -28.80 63.93 -13.03
CA MET A 1 -27.80 63.34 -12.12
C MET A 1 -28.39 62.05 -11.55
N THR A 2 -28.21 60.94 -12.26
CA THR A 2 -28.71 59.61 -11.86
C THR A 2 -27.82 58.55 -12.54
N LEU A 3 -26.87 58.00 -11.78
CA LEU A 3 -26.08 56.84 -12.19
C LEU A 3 -26.98 55.60 -12.21
N LYS A 4 -27.11 54.92 -13.35
CA LYS A 4 -27.67 53.57 -13.44
C LYS A 4 -26.55 52.54 -13.31
N LEU A 5 -26.59 51.82 -12.19
CA LEU A 5 -25.75 50.69 -11.83
C LEU A 5 -26.04 49.49 -12.77
N LYS A 6 -25.08 49.07 -13.60
CA LYS A 6 -25.12 47.76 -14.27
C LYS A 6 -24.33 46.76 -13.42
N LYS A 7 -25.05 45.81 -12.81
CA LYS A 7 -24.48 44.65 -12.11
C LYS A 7 -23.78 43.76 -13.13
N ILE A 8 -22.47 43.59 -13.01
CA ILE A 8 -21.72 42.53 -13.69
C ILE A 8 -21.70 41.34 -12.74
N LEU A 9 -22.39 40.27 -13.12
CA LEU A 9 -22.40 39.00 -12.40
C LEU A 9 -21.19 38.20 -12.88
N THR A 10 -20.10 38.22 -12.13
CA THR A 10 -18.92 37.39 -12.42
C THR A 10 -19.20 35.99 -11.86
N ALA A 11 -19.58 35.06 -12.73
CA ALA A 11 -19.67 33.64 -12.38
C ALA A 11 -18.25 33.07 -12.25
N LEU A 12 -17.79 32.87 -11.01
CA LEU A 12 -16.58 32.10 -10.73
C LEU A 12 -16.93 30.61 -10.95
N ILE A 13 -16.55 30.07 -12.10
CA ILE A 13 -16.58 28.62 -12.34
C ILE A 13 -15.36 28.05 -11.61
N LEU A 14 -15.57 27.56 -10.39
CA LEU A 14 -14.59 26.78 -9.66
C LEU A 14 -14.51 25.40 -10.33
N SER A 15 -13.62 25.24 -11.31
CA SER A 15 -13.32 23.91 -11.85
C SER A 15 -12.57 23.12 -10.79
N GLY A 16 -13.29 22.33 -10.02
CA GLY A 16 -12.70 21.28 -9.19
C GLY A 16 -12.04 20.27 -10.11
N LEU A 17 -10.72 20.39 -10.31
CA LEU A 17 -9.89 19.32 -10.83
C LEU A 17 -9.95 18.18 -9.81
N LEU A 18 -10.88 17.26 -10.02
CA LEU A 18 -10.83 15.93 -9.43
C LEU A 18 -9.59 15.24 -10.00
N PHE A 19 -8.47 15.36 -9.30
CA PHE A 19 -7.34 14.48 -9.52
C PHE A 19 -7.77 13.07 -9.08
N THR A 20 -8.24 12.28 -10.04
CA THR A 20 -8.25 10.83 -9.86
C THR A 20 -6.79 10.40 -9.77
N ASN A 21 -6.29 10.19 -8.56
CA ASN A 21 -5.03 9.49 -8.35
C ASN A 21 -5.23 8.05 -8.81
N ILE A 22 -4.99 7.80 -10.10
CA ILE A 22 -4.84 6.45 -10.60
C ILE A 22 -3.50 5.97 -10.04
N PRO A 23 -3.45 4.89 -9.25
CA PRO A 23 -2.18 4.34 -8.81
C PRO A 23 -1.39 3.95 -10.08
N VAL A 24 -0.25 4.59 -10.29
CA VAL A 24 0.69 4.20 -11.34
C VAL A 24 1.33 2.91 -10.87
N LEU A 25 1.16 1.84 -11.66
CA LEU A 25 1.83 0.56 -11.42
C LEU A 25 3.35 0.77 -11.36
N ALA A 26 4.00 0.17 -10.37
CA ALA A 26 5.45 0.18 -10.27
C ALA A 26 6.16 -0.32 -11.55
N ASP A 27 7.38 0.16 -11.79
CA ASP A 27 8.20 -0.35 -12.90
C ASP A 27 8.60 -1.81 -12.66
N PHE A 28 8.53 -2.64 -13.70
CA PHE A 28 8.92 -4.04 -13.63
C PHE A 28 10.42 -4.20 -13.38
N ASN A 29 10.78 -4.81 -12.26
CA ASN A 29 12.16 -5.19 -11.94
C ASN A 29 12.46 -6.61 -12.45
N PRO A 30 13.21 -6.79 -13.54
CA PRO A 30 13.52 -8.12 -14.07
C PRO A 30 14.42 -8.95 -13.14
N ASN A 31 15.12 -8.31 -12.20
CA ASN A 31 15.98 -9.01 -11.24
C ASN A 31 15.18 -9.58 -10.05
N TYR A 32 13.89 -9.26 -9.93
CA TYR A 32 13.04 -9.73 -8.84
C TYR A 32 11.59 -9.86 -9.30
N ILE A 33 11.14 -11.10 -9.57
CA ILE A 33 9.77 -11.37 -10.04
C ILE A 33 8.83 -11.58 -8.85
N ILE A 34 9.15 -12.53 -7.97
CA ILE A 34 8.49 -12.79 -6.69
C ILE A 34 9.52 -13.29 -5.68
N SER A 35 9.16 -13.36 -4.40
CA SER A 35 10.02 -13.91 -3.35
C SER A 35 10.10 -15.45 -3.39
N ASP A 36 11.13 -16.02 -2.75
CA ASP A 36 11.23 -17.48 -2.54
C ASP A 36 10.06 -17.99 -1.67
N GLU A 37 9.65 -17.21 -0.68
CA GLU A 37 8.49 -17.50 0.18
C GLU A 37 7.19 -17.52 -0.62
N ASP A 38 6.98 -16.54 -1.50
CA ASP A 38 5.82 -16.49 -2.40
C ASP A 38 5.80 -17.69 -3.33
N LEU A 39 6.95 -18.20 -3.78
CA LEU A 39 7.00 -19.38 -4.63
C LEU A 39 6.57 -20.65 -3.86
N VAL A 40 6.96 -20.78 -2.59
CA VAL A 40 6.76 -22.02 -1.80
C VAL A 40 5.58 -21.98 -0.83
N SER A 41 4.84 -20.88 -0.75
CA SER A 41 3.64 -20.72 0.10
C SER A 41 2.46 -21.59 -0.35
N TYR A 42 2.61 -22.91 -0.32
CA TYR A 42 1.65 -23.90 -0.82
C TYR A 42 0.32 -23.93 -0.07
N SER A 43 0.29 -23.43 1.17
CA SER A 43 -0.92 -23.28 1.99
C SER A 43 -1.62 -21.92 1.82
N SER A 44 -1.16 -21.06 0.91
CA SER A 44 -1.69 -19.69 0.73
C SER A 44 -3.14 -19.63 0.26
N MET A 45 -3.65 -20.71 -0.33
CA MET A 45 -5.06 -20.87 -0.70
C MET A 45 -5.56 -22.27 -0.35
N THR A 46 -6.70 -22.32 0.33
CA THR A 46 -7.48 -23.55 0.52
C THR A 46 -8.17 -23.97 -0.78
N LEU A 47 -8.59 -25.23 -0.88
CA LEU A 47 -9.41 -25.73 -2.00
C LEU A 47 -10.62 -24.82 -2.30
N SER A 48 -11.37 -24.45 -1.26
CA SER A 48 -12.54 -23.58 -1.40
C SER A 48 -12.18 -22.19 -1.91
N GLN A 49 -11.02 -21.65 -1.56
CA GLN A 49 -10.57 -20.34 -2.04
C GLN A 49 -10.14 -20.39 -3.51
N ILE A 50 -9.56 -21.51 -3.96
CA ILE A 50 -9.25 -21.71 -5.39
C ILE A 50 -10.54 -21.80 -6.19
N GLN A 51 -11.53 -22.56 -5.72
CA GLN A 51 -12.85 -22.63 -6.36
C GLN A 51 -13.50 -21.23 -6.46
N GLN A 52 -13.59 -20.50 -5.36
CA GLN A 52 -14.14 -19.14 -5.33
C GLN A 52 -13.36 -18.17 -6.25
N PHE A 53 -12.04 -18.31 -6.33
CA PHE A 53 -11.22 -17.49 -7.23
C PHE A 53 -11.61 -17.74 -8.70
N LEU A 54 -11.77 -19.01 -9.11
CA LEU A 54 -12.19 -19.35 -10.47
C LEU A 54 -13.60 -18.83 -10.78
N GLU A 55 -14.54 -18.96 -9.84
CA GLU A 55 -15.90 -18.45 -9.96
C GLU A 55 -15.93 -16.92 -10.10
N ASN A 56 -15.17 -16.20 -9.28
CA ASN A 56 -15.08 -14.74 -9.31
C ASN A 56 -14.48 -14.23 -10.63
N LYS A 57 -13.53 -14.98 -11.20
CA LYS A 57 -12.98 -14.69 -12.54
C LYS A 57 -13.91 -15.06 -13.68
N ARG A 58 -15.09 -15.64 -13.38
CA ARG A 58 -16.03 -16.22 -14.35
C ARG A 58 -15.34 -17.25 -15.25
N SER A 59 -14.39 -17.99 -14.68
CA SER A 59 -13.60 -18.99 -15.39
C SER A 59 -14.46 -20.18 -15.77
N GLY A 60 -14.30 -20.70 -16.98
CA GLY A 60 -14.83 -22.00 -17.36
C GLY A 60 -14.24 -23.14 -16.53
N LEU A 61 -13.04 -22.95 -15.94
CA LEU A 61 -12.43 -23.93 -15.03
C LEU A 61 -13.21 -24.12 -13.73
N ALA A 62 -14.03 -23.14 -13.31
CA ALA A 62 -14.84 -23.27 -12.10
C ALA A 62 -15.80 -24.48 -12.15
N TRP A 63 -16.18 -24.89 -13.36
CA TRP A 63 -17.12 -26.00 -13.62
C TRP A 63 -16.49 -27.13 -14.43
N TYR A 64 -15.18 -27.09 -14.62
CA TYR A 64 -14.43 -28.10 -15.37
C TYR A 64 -13.92 -29.20 -14.44
N SER A 65 -13.95 -30.44 -14.91
CA SER A 65 -13.32 -31.58 -14.26
C SER A 65 -12.47 -32.36 -15.26
N ALA A 66 -11.41 -32.98 -14.76
CA ALA A 66 -10.52 -33.83 -15.54
C ALA A 66 -10.02 -35.01 -14.71
N ILE A 67 -9.54 -36.05 -15.40
CA ILE A 67 -8.80 -37.14 -14.78
C ILE A 67 -7.45 -36.58 -14.29
N ASP A 68 -7.18 -36.71 -12.99
CA ASP A 68 -5.94 -36.28 -12.36
C ASP A 68 -4.78 -37.27 -12.59
N THR A 69 -3.61 -36.99 -11.99
CA THR A 69 -2.43 -37.85 -12.10
C THR A 69 -2.59 -39.20 -11.37
N ASP A 70 -3.57 -39.32 -10.47
CA ASP A 70 -3.95 -40.56 -9.78
C ASP A 70 -5.03 -41.35 -10.55
N GLY A 71 -5.48 -40.85 -11.71
CA GLY A 71 -6.52 -41.49 -12.51
C GLY A 71 -7.96 -41.20 -12.04
N ILE A 72 -8.16 -40.22 -11.15
CA ILE A 72 -9.45 -39.88 -10.54
C ILE A 72 -10.01 -38.63 -11.21
N ASN A 73 -11.29 -38.64 -11.59
CA ASN A 73 -11.96 -37.46 -12.13
C ASN A 73 -12.21 -36.43 -11.01
N ARG A 74 -11.62 -35.23 -11.13
CA ARG A 74 -11.68 -34.18 -10.11
C ARG A 74 -11.98 -32.81 -10.70
N PRO A 75 -12.63 -31.91 -9.94
CA PRO A 75 -12.73 -30.51 -10.31
C PRO A 75 -11.36 -29.86 -10.52
N ALA A 76 -11.27 -28.90 -11.44
CA ALA A 76 -10.04 -28.17 -11.72
C ALA A 76 -9.41 -27.53 -10.47
N SER A 77 -10.26 -27.01 -9.57
CA SER A 77 -9.84 -26.42 -8.30
C SER A 77 -9.13 -27.43 -7.39
N GLU A 78 -9.59 -28.68 -7.37
CA GLU A 78 -8.95 -29.75 -6.60
C GLU A 78 -7.63 -30.20 -7.24
N ILE A 79 -7.58 -30.29 -8.57
CA ILE A 79 -6.34 -30.61 -9.29
C ILE A 79 -5.25 -29.56 -8.99
N ILE A 80 -5.59 -28.26 -9.08
CA ILE A 80 -4.67 -27.17 -8.75
C ILE A 80 -4.22 -27.24 -7.29
N TRP A 81 -5.17 -27.45 -6.37
CA TRP A 81 -4.86 -27.54 -4.94
C TRP A 81 -3.93 -28.73 -4.64
N ARG A 82 -4.20 -29.92 -5.18
CA ARG A 82 -3.38 -31.12 -4.99
C ARG A 82 -1.98 -30.93 -5.55
N ALA A 83 -1.84 -30.42 -6.78
CA ALA A 83 -0.54 -30.15 -7.37
C ALA A 83 0.29 -29.18 -6.52
N ALA A 84 -0.35 -28.14 -5.97
CA ALA A 84 0.28 -27.22 -5.02
C ALA A 84 0.74 -27.94 -3.74
N GLN A 85 -0.11 -28.76 -3.12
CA GLN A 85 0.24 -29.47 -1.88
C GLN A 85 1.37 -30.48 -2.10
N THR A 86 1.25 -31.34 -3.12
CA THR A 86 2.22 -32.40 -3.42
C THR A 86 3.60 -31.83 -3.71
N ASN A 87 3.66 -30.79 -4.55
CA ASN A 87 4.92 -30.19 -4.97
C ASN A 87 5.36 -29.06 -4.02
N ARG A 88 4.60 -28.75 -2.97
CA ARG A 88 4.84 -27.63 -2.05
C ARG A 88 5.09 -26.30 -2.79
N ILE A 89 4.31 -26.02 -3.83
CA ILE A 89 4.37 -24.77 -4.60
C ILE A 89 3.10 -23.96 -4.34
N ASN A 90 3.24 -22.63 -4.28
CA ASN A 90 2.12 -21.74 -4.05
C ASN A 90 1.04 -21.89 -5.15
N PRO A 91 -0.23 -22.19 -4.80
CA PRO A 91 -1.30 -22.32 -5.79
C PRO A 91 -1.54 -21.05 -6.60
N LYS A 92 -1.21 -19.86 -6.07
CA LYS A 92 -1.26 -18.59 -6.80
C LYS A 92 -0.30 -18.59 -8.00
N VAL A 93 0.89 -19.19 -7.88
CA VAL A 93 1.85 -19.30 -8.98
C VAL A 93 1.27 -20.14 -10.11
N ILE A 94 0.59 -21.24 -9.79
CA ILE A 94 -0.08 -22.09 -10.77
C ILE A 94 -1.19 -21.29 -11.48
N LEU A 95 -2.04 -20.59 -10.73
CA LEU A 95 -3.12 -19.78 -11.29
C LEU A 95 -2.60 -18.68 -12.24
N VAL A 96 -1.56 -17.94 -11.85
CA VAL A 96 -0.94 -16.94 -12.74
C VAL A 96 -0.36 -17.60 -13.98
N THR A 97 0.33 -18.74 -13.86
CA THR A 97 0.89 -19.43 -15.02
C THR A 97 -0.20 -19.89 -16.00
N LEU A 98 -1.31 -20.46 -15.52
CA LEU A 98 -2.44 -20.85 -16.38
C LEU A 98 -3.00 -19.68 -17.19
N GLN A 99 -3.03 -18.48 -16.59
CA GLN A 99 -3.43 -17.27 -17.30
C GLN A 99 -2.36 -16.77 -18.26
N LYS A 100 -1.12 -16.69 -17.80
CA LYS A 100 0.01 -16.17 -18.57
C LYS A 100 0.23 -16.99 -19.84
N GLU A 101 0.13 -18.32 -19.74
CA GLU A 101 0.46 -19.24 -20.83
C GLU A 101 -0.71 -19.49 -21.79
N GLN A 102 -1.96 -19.55 -21.28
CA GLN A 102 -3.11 -19.95 -22.09
C GLN A 102 -4.34 -19.05 -21.92
N SER A 103 -4.24 -17.91 -21.21
CA SER A 103 -5.39 -17.07 -20.85
C SER A 103 -6.53 -17.84 -20.17
N LEU A 104 -6.19 -18.96 -19.52
CA LEU A 104 -7.16 -20.01 -19.19
C LEU A 104 -8.04 -19.64 -18.00
N ILE A 105 -7.52 -18.86 -17.04
CA ILE A 105 -8.28 -18.45 -15.86
C ILE A 105 -9.44 -17.52 -16.26
N GLN A 106 -9.25 -16.60 -17.20
CA GLN A 106 -10.30 -15.67 -17.64
C GLN A 106 -11.14 -16.19 -18.82
N ALA A 107 -10.81 -17.37 -19.36
CA ALA A 107 -11.59 -17.99 -20.43
C ALA A 107 -12.91 -18.56 -19.87
N THR A 108 -14.05 -17.99 -20.28
CA THR A 108 -15.39 -18.51 -19.92
C THR A 108 -15.68 -19.86 -20.58
N ARG A 109 -15.07 -20.14 -21.74
CA ARG A 109 -15.21 -21.37 -22.51
C ARG A 109 -13.83 -21.82 -23.02
N PRO A 110 -13.01 -22.49 -22.18
CA PRO A 110 -11.68 -22.91 -22.57
C PRO A 110 -11.74 -23.93 -23.72
N SER A 111 -10.88 -23.75 -24.72
CA SER A 111 -10.72 -24.71 -25.80
C SER A 111 -9.98 -25.96 -25.32
N GLN A 112 -10.15 -27.08 -26.02
CA GLN A 112 -9.42 -28.31 -25.70
C GLN A 112 -7.90 -28.11 -25.77
N TYR A 113 -7.42 -27.29 -26.70
CA TYR A 113 -5.99 -26.95 -26.80
C TYR A 113 -5.47 -26.28 -25.53
N GLN A 114 -6.20 -25.28 -25.01
CA GLN A 114 -5.82 -24.60 -23.78
C GLN A 114 -5.87 -25.54 -22.57
N LEU A 115 -6.75 -26.55 -22.55
CA LEU A 115 -6.79 -27.55 -21.48
C LEU A 115 -5.64 -28.57 -21.61
N ASP A 116 -5.33 -28.99 -22.83
CA ASP A 116 -4.30 -29.97 -23.14
C ASP A 116 -2.88 -29.46 -22.86
N TRP A 117 -2.67 -28.15 -23.02
CA TRP A 117 -1.36 -27.46 -22.89
C TRP A 117 -1.43 -26.27 -21.93
N ALA A 118 -2.21 -26.42 -20.86
CA ALA A 118 -2.62 -25.37 -19.93
C ALA A 118 -1.51 -24.46 -19.38
N THR A 119 -0.28 -24.96 -19.28
CA THR A 119 0.87 -24.23 -18.76
C THR A 119 2.06 -24.25 -19.71
N GLY A 120 1.89 -24.80 -20.92
CA GLY A 120 2.98 -25.05 -21.88
C GLY A 120 4.05 -26.04 -21.38
N TYR A 121 3.81 -26.76 -20.27
CA TYR A 121 4.80 -27.65 -19.69
C TYR A 121 5.22 -28.75 -20.67
N GLY A 122 6.54 -28.87 -20.86
CA GLY A 122 7.14 -29.85 -21.76
C GLY A 122 7.17 -29.45 -23.24
N VAL A 123 6.70 -28.24 -23.60
CA VAL A 123 6.69 -27.74 -24.98
C VAL A 123 7.71 -26.60 -25.12
N CYS A 124 8.67 -26.77 -26.02
CA CYS A 124 9.65 -25.74 -26.39
C CYS A 124 9.11 -24.82 -27.50
N ASP A 125 9.73 -23.65 -27.70
CA ASP A 125 9.28 -22.65 -28.69
C ASP A 125 9.16 -23.19 -30.14
N SER A 126 10.00 -24.17 -30.51
CA SER A 126 10.00 -24.80 -31.84
C SER A 126 9.31 -26.17 -31.87
N CYS A 127 8.74 -26.62 -30.74
CA CYS A 127 8.17 -27.96 -30.60
C CYS A 127 6.79 -28.05 -31.28
N ASN A 128 6.53 -29.17 -31.95
CA ASN A 128 5.20 -29.51 -32.44
C ASN A 128 4.46 -30.34 -31.38
N VAL A 129 3.36 -29.83 -30.85
CA VAL A 129 2.53 -30.51 -29.85
C VAL A 129 1.91 -31.84 -30.31
N SER A 130 2.00 -32.17 -31.60
CA SER A 130 1.58 -33.48 -32.14
C SER A 130 2.68 -34.54 -32.04
N ASP A 131 3.89 -34.18 -31.61
CA ASP A 131 4.99 -35.12 -31.40
C ASP A 131 4.58 -36.22 -30.38
N PRO A 132 4.71 -37.52 -30.73
CA PRO A 132 4.40 -38.64 -29.84
C PRO A 132 5.11 -38.56 -28.49
N THR A 133 6.33 -38.03 -28.44
CA THR A 133 7.15 -37.91 -27.22
C THR A 133 6.59 -36.87 -26.24
N LEU A 134 5.83 -35.89 -26.75
CA LEU A 134 5.20 -34.84 -25.94
C LEU A 134 3.81 -35.24 -25.45
N GLN A 135 3.14 -36.22 -26.07
CA GLN A 135 1.78 -36.63 -25.69
C GLN A 135 1.66 -37.08 -24.23
N LYS A 136 2.77 -37.53 -23.63
CA LYS A 136 2.79 -37.87 -22.20
C LYS A 136 2.44 -36.69 -21.29
N TYR A 137 2.72 -35.44 -21.71
CA TYR A 137 2.43 -34.20 -20.97
C TYR A 137 1.05 -33.62 -21.27
N LYS A 138 0.35 -34.13 -22.29
CA LYS A 138 -0.96 -33.63 -22.72
C LYS A 138 -2.03 -33.85 -21.63
N GLY A 139 -2.77 -32.80 -21.33
CA GLY A 139 -3.94 -32.81 -20.45
C GLY A 139 -3.80 -31.91 -19.23
N PHE A 140 -4.91 -31.31 -18.80
CA PHE A 140 -4.94 -30.26 -17.78
C PHE A 140 -4.21 -30.65 -16.48
N ALA A 141 -4.51 -31.81 -15.92
CA ALA A 141 -3.89 -32.25 -14.68
C ALA A 141 -2.38 -32.46 -14.79
N LYS A 142 -1.90 -32.99 -15.91
CA LYS A 142 -0.47 -33.22 -16.15
C LYS A 142 0.29 -31.92 -16.36
N GLN A 143 -0.33 -30.94 -17.02
CA GLN A 143 0.23 -29.60 -17.21
C GLN A 143 0.37 -28.87 -15.86
N VAL A 144 -0.70 -28.90 -15.05
CA VAL A 144 -0.72 -28.29 -13.72
C VAL A 144 0.30 -28.94 -12.78
N ASP A 145 0.30 -30.27 -12.69
CA ASP A 145 1.25 -31.00 -11.84
C ASP A 145 2.69 -30.87 -12.35
N GLY A 146 2.91 -30.98 -13.67
CA GLY A 146 4.23 -30.87 -14.28
C GLY A 146 4.89 -29.51 -14.06
N THR A 147 4.14 -28.40 -14.17
CA THR A 147 4.67 -27.07 -13.85
C THR A 147 5.01 -26.92 -12.37
N ALA A 148 4.13 -27.36 -11.46
CA ALA A 148 4.40 -27.29 -10.03
C ALA A 148 5.61 -28.18 -9.65
N GLY A 149 5.66 -29.39 -10.18
CA GLY A 149 6.75 -30.34 -9.99
C GLY A 149 8.08 -29.83 -10.54
N TRP A 150 8.07 -29.17 -11.70
CA TRP A 150 9.29 -28.54 -12.24
C TRP A 150 9.82 -27.45 -11.30
N LYS A 151 8.95 -26.60 -10.75
CA LYS A 151 9.36 -25.54 -9.82
C LYS A 151 9.96 -26.13 -8.54
N ARG A 152 9.37 -27.20 -8.00
CA ARG A 152 9.92 -27.92 -6.86
C ARG A 152 11.25 -28.58 -7.19
N TRP A 153 11.32 -29.31 -8.30
CA TRP A 153 12.53 -29.96 -8.78
C TRP A 153 13.67 -28.94 -8.98
N TYR A 154 13.38 -27.77 -9.56
CA TYR A 154 14.36 -26.70 -9.68
C TYR A 154 14.93 -26.31 -8.31
N LEU A 155 14.08 -26.06 -7.31
CA LEU A 155 14.54 -25.65 -5.96
C LEU A 155 15.41 -26.73 -5.32
N ASP A 156 15.04 -28.00 -5.49
CA ASP A 156 15.76 -29.13 -4.91
C ASP A 156 17.11 -29.40 -5.60
N ASN A 157 17.30 -28.92 -6.84
CA ASN A 157 18.48 -29.18 -7.67
C ASN A 157 19.32 -27.94 -7.99
N ALA A 158 18.86 -26.73 -7.63
CA ALA A 158 19.51 -25.47 -7.99
C ALA A 158 20.98 -25.41 -7.57
N THR A 159 21.32 -25.93 -6.40
CA THR A 159 22.71 -25.92 -5.89
C THR A 159 23.60 -27.01 -6.48
N ILE A 160 23.02 -27.99 -7.18
CA ILE A 160 23.72 -29.18 -7.68
C ILE A 160 23.99 -29.06 -9.18
N LEU A 161 23.03 -28.56 -9.95
CA LEU A 161 23.10 -28.53 -11.41
C LEU A 161 23.53 -27.15 -11.91
N SER A 162 24.78 -27.06 -12.38
CA SER A 162 25.40 -25.80 -12.80
C SER A 162 24.76 -25.12 -14.02
N TRP A 163 23.95 -25.84 -14.80
CA TRP A 163 23.24 -25.26 -15.95
C TRP A 163 21.97 -24.50 -15.56
N LEU A 164 21.46 -24.71 -14.34
CA LEU A 164 20.32 -23.97 -13.81
C LEU A 164 20.76 -22.55 -13.47
N LYS A 165 19.97 -21.54 -13.87
CA LYS A 165 20.27 -20.14 -13.53
C LYS A 165 20.27 -19.99 -12.01
N GLN A 166 21.13 -19.12 -11.48
CA GLN A 166 21.38 -18.90 -10.05
C GLN A 166 21.21 -17.43 -9.68
N PRO A 167 20.90 -17.14 -8.39
CA PRO A 167 20.95 -15.78 -7.89
C PRO A 167 22.35 -15.16 -8.01
N GLY A 168 22.41 -13.84 -8.25
CA GLY A 168 23.66 -13.07 -8.29
C GLY A 168 24.52 -13.26 -9.54
N GLN A 169 24.11 -14.12 -10.48
CA GLN A 169 24.80 -14.31 -11.77
C GLN A 169 24.07 -13.55 -12.89
N ALA A 170 24.84 -12.96 -13.81
CA ALA A 170 24.29 -12.25 -14.96
C ALA A 170 23.95 -13.22 -16.11
N TYR A 171 22.74 -13.10 -16.64
CA TYR A 171 22.26 -13.85 -17.79
C TYR A 171 21.73 -12.89 -18.87
N ALA A 172 22.04 -13.20 -20.13
CA ALA A 172 21.38 -12.57 -21.26
C ALA A 172 19.99 -13.21 -21.43
N ILE A 173 18.94 -12.40 -21.30
CA ILE A 173 17.54 -12.77 -21.50
C ILE A 173 16.98 -11.81 -22.54
N ASP A 174 16.68 -12.32 -23.74
CA ASP A 174 16.39 -11.49 -24.91
C ASP A 174 17.47 -10.41 -25.10
N THR A 175 17.08 -9.13 -25.10
CA THR A 175 17.98 -7.97 -25.20
C THR A 175 18.43 -7.41 -23.85
N TYR A 176 18.08 -8.07 -22.74
CA TYR A 176 18.32 -7.57 -21.38
C TYR A 176 19.35 -8.41 -20.62
N THR A 177 20.13 -7.76 -19.78
CA THR A 177 20.96 -8.43 -18.76
C THR A 177 20.16 -8.54 -17.48
N VAL A 178 19.93 -9.76 -17.01
CA VAL A 178 19.21 -10.05 -15.78
C VAL A 178 20.14 -10.70 -14.77
N ILE A 179 20.12 -10.20 -13.53
CA ILE A 179 20.83 -10.75 -12.37
C ILE A 179 19.76 -11.16 -11.36
N PRO A 180 19.29 -12.42 -11.36
CA PRO A 180 18.24 -12.86 -10.44
C PRO A 180 18.64 -12.59 -8.98
N ALA A 181 17.76 -12.00 -8.19
CA ALA A 181 18.01 -11.69 -6.79
C ALA A 181 17.80 -12.90 -5.86
N ASN A 182 16.98 -13.87 -6.28
CA ASN A 182 16.59 -15.03 -5.47
C ASN A 182 16.31 -16.27 -6.35
N LEU A 183 16.11 -17.43 -5.72
CA LEU A 183 15.92 -18.70 -6.42
C LEU A 183 14.60 -18.72 -7.21
N ALA A 184 13.56 -18.07 -6.71
CA ALA A 184 12.29 -17.97 -7.39
C ALA A 184 12.44 -17.29 -8.73
N THR A 185 13.04 -16.10 -8.76
CA THR A 185 13.31 -15.33 -9.98
C THR A 185 14.21 -16.13 -10.94
N ALA A 186 15.26 -16.78 -10.43
CA ALA A 186 16.13 -17.62 -11.24
C ALA A 186 15.38 -18.83 -11.85
N SER A 187 14.44 -19.42 -11.11
CA SER A 187 13.56 -20.49 -11.60
C SER A 187 12.65 -20.03 -12.74
N PHE A 188 12.18 -18.78 -12.70
CA PHE A 188 11.33 -18.22 -13.74
C PHE A 188 12.07 -18.08 -15.06
N TYR A 189 13.29 -17.52 -15.04
CA TYR A 189 14.14 -17.43 -16.23
C TYR A 189 14.75 -18.77 -16.67
N THR A 190 14.81 -19.77 -15.79
CA THR A 190 15.19 -21.14 -16.17
C THR A 190 14.02 -21.83 -16.88
N TYR A 191 12.79 -21.62 -16.44
CA TYR A 191 11.58 -22.19 -17.06
C TYR A 191 11.21 -21.51 -18.37
N THR A 192 11.14 -20.18 -18.35
CA THR A 192 10.77 -19.31 -19.47
C THR A 192 11.86 -18.26 -19.64
N PRO A 193 12.87 -18.48 -20.51
CA PRO A 193 14.01 -17.58 -20.68
C PRO A 193 13.66 -16.34 -21.52
N HIS A 194 12.52 -15.70 -21.25
CA HIS A 194 11.99 -14.55 -22.00
C HIS A 194 11.63 -13.41 -21.04
N TYR A 195 11.99 -12.17 -21.38
CA TYR A 195 11.70 -10.97 -20.58
C TYR A 195 10.19 -10.72 -20.51
N HIS A 196 9.51 -10.70 -21.67
CA HIS A 196 8.09 -10.40 -21.74
C HIS A 196 7.20 -11.45 -21.06
N GLY A 197 7.60 -12.72 -21.11
CA GLY A 197 6.91 -13.77 -20.36
C GLY A 197 6.93 -13.49 -18.87
N ASN A 198 8.09 -13.15 -18.32
CA ASN A 198 8.24 -12.88 -16.89
C ASN A 198 7.62 -11.55 -16.46
N TYR A 199 7.64 -10.52 -17.32
CA TYR A 199 6.85 -9.29 -17.14
C TYR A 199 5.36 -9.59 -17.00
N ASN A 200 4.80 -10.41 -17.89
CA ASN A 200 3.38 -10.78 -17.85
C ASN A 200 3.04 -11.54 -16.56
N PHE A 201 3.91 -12.44 -16.10
CA PHE A 201 3.72 -13.11 -14.81
C PHE A 201 3.65 -12.09 -13.66
N TRP A 202 4.65 -11.22 -13.55
CA TRP A 202 4.73 -10.20 -12.50
C TRP A 202 3.51 -9.28 -12.50
N LYS A 203 3.09 -8.83 -13.69
CA LYS A 203 1.91 -7.96 -13.86
C LYS A 203 0.63 -8.66 -13.37
N ILE A 204 0.36 -9.87 -13.84
CA ILE A 204 -0.84 -10.63 -13.45
C ILE A 204 -0.80 -10.96 -11.95
N TRP A 205 0.38 -11.28 -11.40
CA TRP A 205 0.57 -11.54 -9.98
C TRP A 205 0.19 -10.33 -9.14
N GLY A 206 0.75 -9.15 -9.42
CA GLY A 206 0.41 -7.91 -8.71
C GLY A 206 -1.07 -7.55 -8.86
N GLU A 207 -1.63 -7.66 -10.07
CA GLU A 207 -3.07 -7.40 -10.31
C GLU A 207 -4.00 -8.31 -9.50
N TRP A 208 -3.61 -9.56 -9.26
CA TRP A 208 -4.50 -10.56 -8.64
C TRP A 208 -4.27 -10.77 -7.16
N PHE A 209 -3.02 -10.62 -6.73
CA PHE A 209 -2.55 -11.04 -5.42
C PHE A 209 -1.72 -9.96 -4.71
N GLY A 210 -1.52 -8.79 -5.34
CA GLY A 210 -0.92 -7.63 -4.71
C GLY A 210 -1.73 -7.15 -3.49
N THR A 211 -1.02 -6.76 -2.43
CA THR A 211 -1.62 -6.25 -1.21
C THR A 211 -1.51 -4.73 -1.20
N ILE A 212 -2.61 -4.06 -1.54
CA ILE A 212 -2.68 -2.59 -1.45
C ILE A 212 -3.04 -2.19 -0.02
N TYR A 213 -2.02 -1.83 0.74
CA TYR A 213 -2.14 -1.14 2.01
C TYR A 213 -2.70 0.30 1.81
N PRO A 214 -3.70 0.70 2.61
CA PRO A 214 -4.21 2.06 2.66
C PRO A 214 -3.15 3.13 3.02
N ASP A 215 -3.30 4.34 2.47
CA ASP A 215 -2.49 5.51 2.85
C ASP A 215 -2.58 5.79 4.35
N GLY A 216 -1.46 6.25 4.92
CA GLY A 216 -1.22 6.41 6.35
C GLY A 216 -0.60 5.19 7.03
N THR A 217 -0.55 4.04 6.37
CA THR A 217 0.13 2.85 6.89
C THR A 217 1.63 3.10 6.97
N VAL A 218 2.21 2.82 8.14
CA VAL A 218 3.67 2.82 8.35
C VAL A 218 4.20 1.40 8.34
N ILE A 219 5.19 1.18 7.48
CA ILE A 219 5.68 -0.14 7.09
C ILE A 219 7.11 -0.33 7.57
N LYS A 220 7.41 -1.53 8.05
CA LYS A 220 8.76 -2.06 8.22
C LYS A 220 8.98 -3.18 7.19
N GLU A 221 10.02 -3.06 6.38
CA GLU A 221 10.41 -4.09 5.42
C GLU A 221 10.99 -5.31 6.16
N ILE A 222 10.53 -6.53 5.83
CA ILE A 222 10.99 -7.78 6.50
C ILE A 222 12.39 -8.18 6.01
N ASP A 223 12.66 -8.06 4.72
CA ASP A 223 13.85 -8.52 3.99
C ASP A 223 14.76 -7.37 3.51
N GLY A 224 14.56 -6.16 4.04
CA GLY A 224 15.34 -4.98 3.72
C GLY A 224 15.54 -4.05 4.92
N ALA A 225 16.21 -2.92 4.67
CA ALA A 225 16.48 -1.89 5.67
C ALA A 225 15.64 -0.65 5.36
N GLY A 226 14.59 -0.41 6.14
CA GLY A 226 13.82 0.82 6.01
C GLY A 226 12.50 0.83 6.78
N ILE A 227 12.12 2.01 7.24
CA ILE A 227 10.76 2.31 7.67
C ILE A 227 10.15 3.21 6.60
N TRP A 228 8.93 2.93 6.18
CA TRP A 228 8.27 3.62 5.08
C TRP A 228 6.90 4.14 5.51
N LEU A 229 6.49 5.29 5.01
CA LEU A 229 5.12 5.79 5.08
C LEU A 229 4.47 5.62 3.72
N LEU A 230 3.28 5.02 3.67
CA LEU A 230 2.41 5.12 2.50
C LEU A 230 1.60 6.39 2.57
N GLN A 231 1.66 7.21 1.53
CA GLN A 231 0.94 8.47 1.49
C GLN A 231 0.70 8.88 0.04
N ARG A 232 -0.56 9.20 -0.29
CA ARG A 232 -0.99 9.61 -1.63
C ARG A 232 -0.54 8.61 -2.71
N GLY A 233 -0.60 7.31 -2.41
CA GLY A 233 -0.19 6.24 -3.32
C GLY A 233 1.33 6.06 -3.49
N GLN A 234 2.16 6.82 -2.76
CA GLN A 234 3.61 6.70 -2.79
C GLN A 234 4.14 6.07 -1.50
N LYS A 235 5.25 5.34 -1.60
CA LYS A 235 6.08 4.97 -0.43
C LYS A 235 7.14 6.03 -0.19
N ARG A 236 7.24 6.53 1.03
CA ARG A 236 8.22 7.54 1.45
C ARG A 236 9.09 6.97 2.56
N GLN A 237 10.39 6.86 2.33
CA GLN A 237 11.31 6.31 3.32
C GLN A 237 11.53 7.29 4.47
N PHE A 238 11.50 6.84 5.71
CA PHE A 238 12.11 7.57 6.82
C PHE A 238 13.62 7.31 6.82
N LEU A 239 14.42 8.36 6.61
CA LEU A 239 15.88 8.24 6.59
C LEU A 239 16.50 8.07 7.98
N THR A 240 15.76 8.43 9.02
CA THR A 240 16.19 8.30 10.41
C THR A 240 15.04 7.79 11.27
N TYR A 241 15.38 7.06 12.34
CA TYR A 241 14.38 6.62 13.31
C TYR A 241 13.72 7.80 14.03
N SER A 242 14.44 8.91 14.24
CA SER A 242 13.87 10.13 14.83
C SER A 242 12.85 10.82 13.90
N ALA A 243 13.06 10.77 12.59
CA ALA A 243 12.06 11.22 11.62
C ALA A 243 10.76 10.38 11.71
N PHE A 244 10.89 9.09 11.95
CA PHE A 244 9.76 8.19 12.18
C PHE A 244 9.09 8.45 13.55
N SER A 245 9.84 8.36 14.64
CA SER A 245 9.30 8.38 16.01
C SER A 245 8.75 9.73 16.44
N SER A 246 9.11 10.81 15.75
CA SER A 246 8.50 12.14 15.94
C SER A 246 7.07 12.24 15.36
N ARG A 247 6.69 11.32 14.46
CA ARG A 247 5.39 11.34 13.75
C ARG A 247 4.50 10.14 14.07
N TYR A 248 5.10 8.98 14.31
CA TYR A 248 4.39 7.71 14.46
C TYR A 248 4.94 6.88 15.63
N SER A 249 4.07 6.05 16.19
CA SER A 249 4.44 5.09 17.24
C SER A 249 5.01 3.81 16.62
N PRO A 250 6.10 3.22 17.15
CA PRO A 250 6.65 1.94 16.67
C PRO A 250 5.62 0.79 16.66
N GLU A 251 4.63 0.84 17.54
CA GLU A 251 3.55 -0.13 17.69
C GLU A 251 2.64 -0.15 16.46
N LYS A 252 2.59 0.95 15.69
CA LYS A 252 1.84 1.07 14.43
C LYS A 252 2.54 0.44 13.23
N LEU A 253 3.80 0.02 13.37
CA LEU A 253 4.52 -0.62 12.28
C LEU A 253 3.86 -1.93 11.87
N VAL A 254 3.57 -2.01 10.59
CA VAL A 254 3.17 -3.22 9.87
C VAL A 254 4.40 -3.79 9.18
N SER A 255 4.67 -5.08 9.37
CA SER A 255 5.78 -5.75 8.70
C SER A 255 5.30 -6.35 7.38
N ILE A 256 5.90 -5.97 6.25
CA ILE A 256 5.52 -6.47 4.91
C ILE A 256 6.76 -6.87 4.11
N LEU A 257 6.55 -7.65 3.04
CA LEU A 257 7.62 -8.06 2.13
C LEU A 257 8.02 -6.90 1.20
N LYS A 258 9.28 -6.89 0.77
CA LYS A 258 9.76 -5.94 -0.24
C LYS A 258 8.96 -5.96 -1.54
N SER A 259 8.45 -7.12 -1.95
CA SER A 259 7.59 -7.29 -3.14
C SER A 259 6.32 -6.46 -3.05
N ASP A 260 5.61 -6.52 -1.91
CA ASP A 260 4.38 -5.75 -1.68
C ASP A 260 4.68 -4.24 -1.70
N LEU A 261 5.81 -3.83 -1.11
CA LEU A 261 6.24 -2.45 -1.12
C LEU A 261 6.68 -1.99 -2.52
N ALA A 262 7.16 -2.90 -3.37
CA ALA A 262 7.60 -2.59 -4.71
C ALA A 262 6.46 -2.01 -5.56
N GLU A 263 5.19 -2.35 -5.28
CA GLU A 263 4.00 -1.88 -5.98
C GLU A 263 3.76 -0.36 -5.89
N TYR A 264 4.38 0.32 -4.93
CA TYR A 264 4.24 1.76 -4.72
C TYR A 264 5.36 2.55 -5.39
N GLU A 265 4.99 3.64 -6.05
CA GLU A 265 5.95 4.65 -6.51
C GLU A 265 6.77 5.19 -5.34
N THR A 266 8.06 5.42 -5.59
CA THR A 266 8.94 6.00 -4.56
C THR A 266 8.72 7.50 -4.51
N GLY A 267 8.18 7.98 -3.40
CA GLY A 267 8.02 9.41 -3.11
C GLY A 267 9.25 10.02 -2.44
N VAL A 268 9.18 11.32 -2.20
CA VAL A 268 10.27 12.07 -1.53
C VAL A 268 10.47 11.53 -0.11
N PRO A 269 11.71 11.15 0.28
CA PRO A 269 11.97 10.59 1.60
C PRO A 269 11.77 11.62 2.72
N ILE A 270 11.41 11.13 3.90
CA ILE A 270 11.22 11.89 5.13
C ILE A 270 12.53 11.92 5.89
N LYS A 271 13.27 13.02 5.76
CA LYS A 271 14.61 13.17 6.35
C LYS A 271 14.60 13.68 7.79
N PHE A 272 13.83 14.72 8.06
CA PHE A 272 13.90 15.47 9.32
C PHE A 272 12.76 15.12 10.28
N PRO A 273 12.99 15.06 11.61
CA PRO A 273 11.92 14.99 12.62
C PRO A 273 10.84 16.05 12.46
N ASP A 274 9.62 15.74 12.88
CA ASP A 274 8.57 16.76 12.99
C ASP A 274 9.01 17.85 13.97
N TYR A 275 8.62 19.10 13.73
CA TYR A 275 9.07 20.28 14.47
C TYR A 275 10.57 20.62 14.35
N SER A 276 11.28 20.05 13.38
CA SER A 276 12.67 20.46 13.09
C SER A 276 12.74 21.90 12.60
N VAL A 277 13.81 22.61 12.95
CA VAL A 277 14.06 23.97 12.49
C VAL A 277 15.18 23.95 11.46
N LEU A 278 14.85 24.33 10.24
CA LEU A 278 15.76 24.26 9.10
C LEU A 278 16.14 25.66 8.62
N LYS A 279 17.40 25.84 8.22
CA LYS A 279 17.89 27.10 7.62
C LYS A 279 18.32 26.86 6.18
N SER A 280 17.71 27.58 5.25
CA SER A 280 18.04 27.51 3.83
C SER A 280 19.40 28.14 3.52
N PRO A 281 19.98 27.87 2.33
CA PRO A 281 21.19 28.56 1.88
C PRO A 281 21.02 30.08 1.76
N THR A 282 19.78 30.55 1.55
CA THR A 282 19.43 31.99 1.53
C THR A 282 19.32 32.61 2.93
N GLY A 283 19.49 31.82 4.00
CA GLY A 283 19.43 32.26 5.40
C GLY A 283 18.01 32.33 5.98
N THR A 284 16.98 31.93 5.24
CA THR A 284 15.60 31.87 5.75
C THR A 284 15.46 30.67 6.69
N ILE A 285 14.88 30.90 7.86
CA ILE A 285 14.64 29.86 8.87
C ILE A 285 13.19 29.38 8.73
N TYR A 286 12.99 28.07 8.76
CA TYR A 286 11.70 27.40 8.64
C TYR A 286 11.46 26.46 9.82
N LEU A 287 10.22 26.39 10.31
CA LEU A 287 9.75 25.30 11.15
C LEU A 287 9.08 24.25 10.25
N ILE A 288 9.50 22.99 10.38
CA ILE A 288 8.87 21.86 9.70
C ILE A 288 7.71 21.33 10.52
N ARG A 289 6.57 21.13 9.87
CA ARG A 289 5.40 20.51 10.47
C ARG A 289 4.77 19.52 9.49
N GLY A 290 4.89 18.23 9.77
CA GLY A 290 4.50 17.18 8.84
C GLY A 290 5.27 17.32 7.52
N ASP A 291 4.54 17.64 6.45
CA ASP A 291 5.05 17.92 5.11
C ASP A 291 5.02 19.41 4.74
N GLU A 292 4.76 20.29 5.70
CA GLU A 292 4.80 21.74 5.52
C GLU A 292 6.10 22.35 6.06
N ARG A 293 6.61 23.37 5.36
CA ARG A 293 7.61 24.29 5.88
C ARG A 293 6.96 25.64 6.16
N ARG A 294 7.29 26.26 7.29
CA ARG A 294 6.74 27.55 7.69
C ARG A 294 7.86 28.53 7.99
N ALA A 295 8.03 29.54 7.15
CA ALA A 295 9.08 30.55 7.35
C ALA A 295 8.83 31.37 8.61
N PHE A 296 9.87 31.67 9.39
CA PHE A 296 9.80 32.72 10.40
C PHE A 296 9.90 34.07 9.70
N ALA A 297 8.92 34.95 9.92
CA ALA A 297 8.83 36.24 9.25
C ALA A 297 9.97 37.20 9.60
N SER A 298 10.61 37.02 10.76
CA SER A 298 11.82 37.76 11.14
C SER A 298 12.64 37.01 12.20
N SER A 299 13.90 37.40 12.36
CA SER A 299 14.77 36.94 13.45
C SER A 299 14.23 37.28 14.83
N GLU A 300 13.47 38.36 14.95
CA GLU A 300 12.79 38.73 16.20
C GLU A 300 11.69 37.73 16.56
N VAL A 301 10.88 37.29 15.60
CA VAL A 301 9.85 36.25 15.81
C VAL A 301 10.50 34.96 16.28
N PHE A 302 11.59 34.55 15.62
CA PHE A 302 12.35 33.36 16.00
C PHE A 302 12.84 33.43 17.46
N ARG A 303 13.43 34.58 17.86
CA ARG A 303 13.92 34.81 19.23
C ARG A 303 12.81 34.77 20.27
N ILE A 304 11.66 35.38 19.99
CA ILE A 304 10.53 35.45 20.94
C ILE A 304 9.89 34.08 21.17
N ILE A 305 9.85 33.22 20.15
CA ILE A 305 9.32 31.85 20.29
C ILE A 305 10.23 30.99 21.20
N GLY A 306 11.48 31.40 21.39
CA GLY A 306 12.39 30.79 22.37
C GLY A 306 13.01 29.48 21.89
N ILE A 307 13.10 29.29 20.57
CA ILE A 307 13.82 28.16 19.98
C ILE A 307 15.32 28.36 20.21
N ASN A 308 16.00 27.32 20.65
CA ASN A 308 17.43 27.35 20.84
C ASN A 308 18.15 27.44 19.48
N PRO A 309 19.02 28.44 19.23
CA PRO A 309 19.75 28.55 17.97
C PRO A 309 20.56 27.30 17.59
N GLU A 310 20.99 26.51 18.57
CA GLU A 310 21.71 25.24 18.36
C GLU A 310 20.82 24.12 17.77
N GLU A 311 19.49 24.30 17.76
CA GLU A 311 18.54 23.37 17.14
C GLU A 311 18.39 23.60 15.62
N ILE A 312 19.03 24.66 15.08
CA ILE A 312 18.95 24.99 13.66
C ILE A 312 19.80 24.01 12.85
N ILE A 313 19.16 23.33 11.91
CA ILE A 313 19.82 22.44 10.96
C ILE A 313 20.00 23.18 9.64
N GLU A 314 21.24 23.39 9.22
CA GLU A 314 21.53 23.91 7.88
C GLU A 314 21.31 22.84 6.82
N VAL A 315 20.63 23.21 5.73
CA VAL A 315 20.15 22.28 4.71
C VAL A 315 20.28 22.89 3.32
N THR A 316 20.25 22.04 2.30
CA THR A 316 20.26 22.43 0.89
C THR A 316 18.91 22.97 0.43
N GLN A 317 18.90 23.68 -0.70
CA GLN A 317 17.66 24.20 -1.28
C GLN A 317 16.68 23.06 -1.66
N ASN A 318 17.19 21.98 -2.26
CA ASN A 318 16.39 20.81 -2.65
C ASN A 318 15.69 20.15 -1.44
N GLU A 319 16.34 20.10 -0.28
CA GLU A 319 15.76 19.51 0.93
C GLU A 319 14.61 20.33 1.50
N ILE A 320 14.63 21.65 1.30
CA ILE A 320 13.57 22.55 1.71
C ILE A 320 12.44 22.58 0.69
N ASP A 321 12.74 22.51 -0.60
CA ASP A 321 11.75 22.48 -1.68
C ASP A 321 10.94 21.18 -1.73
N ALA A 322 11.38 20.15 -1.00
CA ALA A 322 10.60 18.94 -0.73
C ALA A 322 9.33 19.18 0.12
N TYR A 323 9.26 20.30 0.84
CA TYR A 323 8.14 20.63 1.73
C TYR A 323 7.18 21.64 1.08
N THR A 324 5.89 21.50 1.38
CA THR A 324 4.88 22.46 0.94
C THR A 324 4.98 23.75 1.75
N GLU A 325 4.94 24.91 1.09
CA GLU A 325 4.94 26.22 1.78
C GLU A 325 3.65 26.39 2.60
N GLY A 326 3.79 26.53 3.92
CA GLY A 326 2.72 26.87 4.83
C GLY A 326 2.72 28.36 5.20
N PRO A 327 1.72 28.84 5.94
CA PRO A 327 1.67 30.23 6.36
C PRO A 327 2.85 30.59 7.27
N PRO A 328 3.48 31.77 7.08
CA PRO A 328 4.64 32.17 7.86
C PRO A 328 4.29 32.32 9.34
N ILE A 329 5.28 32.13 10.19
CA ILE A 329 5.21 32.38 11.62
C ILE A 329 5.56 33.84 11.86
N THR A 330 4.65 34.58 12.48
CA THR A 330 4.72 36.04 12.70
C THR A 330 4.56 36.38 14.19
N LEU A 331 4.81 37.63 14.59
CA LEU A 331 4.54 38.10 15.96
C LEU A 331 3.06 37.98 16.34
N GLY A 332 2.16 38.04 15.36
CA GLY A 332 0.73 37.82 15.56
C GLY A 332 0.32 36.34 15.61
N SER A 333 1.25 35.41 15.39
CA SER A 333 0.97 33.97 15.47
C SER A 333 0.77 33.58 16.93
N VAL A 334 -0.49 33.52 17.36
CA VAL A 334 -0.83 33.08 18.71
C VAL A 334 -0.75 31.56 18.80
N TYR A 335 0.04 31.04 19.75
CA TYR A 335 0.35 29.62 19.92
C TYR A 335 0.91 28.96 18.64
N PRO A 336 2.08 29.38 18.14
CA PRO A 336 2.65 28.84 16.90
C PRO A 336 3.04 27.36 17.00
N MET A 337 3.28 26.88 18.23
CA MET A 337 3.52 25.47 18.56
C MET A 337 2.25 24.74 19.06
N GLY A 338 1.10 25.42 19.08
CA GLY A 338 -0.18 24.91 19.55
C GLY A 338 -0.31 24.78 21.08
N ALA A 339 -1.51 25.05 21.59
CA ALA A 339 -1.87 24.91 23.00
C ALA A 339 -3.24 24.22 23.19
N LEU A 340 -3.41 23.52 24.30
CA LEU A 340 -4.70 22.98 24.72
C LEU A 340 -5.38 23.94 25.69
N LEU A 341 -6.53 24.48 25.30
CA LEU A 341 -7.34 25.37 26.12
C LEU A 341 -8.65 24.68 26.50
N GLN A 342 -9.01 24.71 27.78
CA GLN A 342 -10.27 24.21 28.30
C GLN A 342 -11.16 25.36 28.74
N ASN A 343 -12.40 25.37 28.27
CA ASN A 343 -13.40 26.32 28.73
C ASN A 343 -13.77 26.03 30.19
N LYS A 344 -13.59 27.01 31.09
CA LYS A 344 -13.93 26.92 32.52
C LYS A 344 -15.41 26.65 32.80
N THR A 345 -16.29 27.08 31.91
CA THR A 345 -17.76 26.99 32.07
C THR A 345 -18.32 25.70 31.49
N THR A 346 -17.96 25.37 30.26
CA THR A 346 -18.53 24.21 29.55
C THR A 346 -17.70 22.94 29.68
N GLY A 347 -16.44 23.05 30.13
CA GLY A 347 -15.48 21.95 30.14
C GLY A 347 -14.96 21.55 28.75
N GLY A 348 -15.47 22.16 27.67
CA GLY A 348 -15.07 21.89 26.30
C GLY A 348 -13.59 22.18 26.05
N VAL A 349 -12.92 21.32 25.31
CA VAL A 349 -11.48 21.40 25.04
C VAL A 349 -11.23 21.80 23.60
N TYR A 350 -10.25 22.68 23.39
CA TYR A 350 -9.87 23.21 22.10
C TYR A 350 -8.36 23.12 21.92
N PHE A 351 -7.91 22.71 20.75
CA PHE A 351 -6.54 22.92 20.32
C PHE A 351 -6.46 24.26 19.60
N VAL A 352 -5.69 25.20 20.15
CA VAL A 352 -5.50 26.54 19.59
C VAL A 352 -4.13 26.63 18.97
N GLU A 353 -4.09 26.97 17.69
CA GLU A 353 -2.85 27.08 16.93
C GLU A 353 -3.01 28.12 15.82
N ASN A 354 -2.01 28.98 15.67
CA ASN A 354 -2.00 30.07 14.69
C ASN A 354 -3.27 30.94 14.74
N GLY A 355 -3.75 31.23 15.95
CA GLY A 355 -4.94 32.04 16.17
C GLY A 355 -6.28 31.37 15.84
N LEU A 356 -6.31 30.11 15.42
CA LEU A 356 -7.54 29.34 15.21
C LEU A 356 -7.74 28.34 16.35
N LYS A 357 -9.00 28.19 16.81
CA LYS A 357 -9.36 27.13 17.77
C LYS A 357 -10.07 25.97 17.06
N LYS A 358 -9.55 24.76 17.22
CA LYS A 358 -10.17 23.51 16.75
C LYS A 358 -10.82 22.81 17.94
N PRO A 359 -12.13 22.57 17.93
CA PRO A 359 -12.77 21.84 19.02
C PRO A 359 -12.30 20.38 19.04
N ILE A 360 -12.05 19.85 20.24
CA ILE A 360 -11.71 18.44 20.47
C ILE A 360 -12.98 17.76 21.01
N TRP A 361 -13.61 16.94 20.18
CA TRP A 361 -14.87 16.28 20.52
C TRP A 361 -14.70 14.98 21.29
N GLY A 362 -13.54 14.34 21.18
CA GLY A 362 -13.22 13.05 21.82
C GLY A 362 -11.99 13.16 22.72
N ARG A 363 -12.01 12.45 23.85
CA ARG A 363 -10.87 12.41 24.78
C ARG A 363 -9.69 11.62 24.21
N GLU A 364 -9.95 10.68 23.31
CA GLU A 364 -8.95 9.89 22.60
C GLU A 364 -7.93 10.76 21.84
N PHE A 365 -8.32 11.95 21.37
CA PHE A 365 -7.38 12.87 20.71
C PHE A 365 -6.33 13.42 21.68
N LEU A 366 -6.67 13.57 22.97
CA LEU A 366 -5.72 14.05 23.98
C LEU A 366 -4.59 13.04 24.16
N THR A 367 -4.92 11.74 24.19
CA THR A 367 -3.92 10.67 24.30
C THR A 367 -3.17 10.44 23.00
N LEU A 368 -3.83 10.57 21.85
CA LEU A 368 -3.22 10.29 20.54
C LEU A 368 -2.27 11.40 20.07
N TYR A 369 -2.69 12.66 20.17
CA TYR A 369 -2.00 13.78 19.51
C TYR A 369 -1.45 14.83 20.47
N TYR A 370 -1.86 14.81 21.74
CA TYR A 370 -1.57 15.90 22.67
C TYR A 370 -1.13 15.41 24.06
N LYS A 371 -0.55 14.19 24.14
CA LYS A 371 -0.17 13.56 25.41
C LYS A 371 0.76 14.42 26.28
N ASP A 372 1.64 15.19 25.64
CA ASP A 372 2.64 16.04 26.31
C ASP A 372 2.18 17.50 26.45
N LYS A 373 0.95 17.83 26.02
CA LYS A 373 0.43 19.20 26.10
C LYS A 373 -0.31 19.42 27.41
N LYS A 374 0.05 20.49 28.11
CA LYS A 374 -0.68 20.94 29.30
C LYS A 374 -2.05 21.52 28.92
N LEU A 375 -3.09 21.03 29.58
CA LEU A 375 -4.43 21.59 29.49
C LEU A 375 -4.52 22.88 30.32
N THR A 376 -4.81 24.01 29.68
CA THR A 376 -4.90 25.32 30.33
C THR A 376 -6.35 25.78 30.42
N SER A 377 -6.83 26.02 31.64
CA SER A 377 -8.21 26.44 31.88
C SER A 377 -8.38 27.94 31.66
N VAL A 378 -9.30 28.35 30.78
CA VAL A 378 -9.53 29.74 30.34
C VAL A 378 -11.02 30.09 30.32
N SER A 379 -11.35 31.38 30.32
CA SER A 379 -12.76 31.83 30.24
C SER A 379 -13.33 31.67 28.82
N SER A 380 -14.65 31.77 28.70
CA SER A 380 -15.32 31.75 27.39
C SER A 380 -14.92 32.95 26.52
N GLU A 381 -14.72 34.11 27.14
CA GLU A 381 -14.29 35.35 26.47
C GLU A 381 -12.90 35.20 25.86
N GLU A 382 -11.98 34.56 26.58
CA GLU A 382 -10.64 34.27 26.07
C GLU A 382 -10.69 33.37 24.83
N LEU A 383 -11.48 32.30 24.88
CA LEU A 383 -11.66 31.41 23.73
C LEU A 383 -12.34 32.10 22.56
N ASN A 384 -13.23 33.06 22.80
CA ASN A 384 -13.96 33.77 21.74
C ASN A 384 -13.09 34.74 20.93
N LYS A 385 -11.86 35.02 21.38
CA LYS A 385 -10.86 35.75 20.59
C LYS A 385 -10.38 34.99 19.36
N TYR A 386 -10.53 33.66 19.34
CA TYR A 386 -10.07 32.80 18.26
C TYR A 386 -11.24 32.30 17.40
N PRO A 387 -11.21 32.50 16.08
CA PRO A 387 -12.16 31.87 15.16
C PRO A 387 -12.15 30.35 15.31
N THR A 388 -13.35 29.75 15.30
CA THR A 388 -13.51 28.29 15.38
C THR A 388 -13.27 27.67 14.01
N ALA A 389 -12.32 26.75 13.92
CA ALA A 389 -12.05 25.93 12.75
C ALA A 389 -12.72 24.55 12.89
N GLU A 390 -12.58 23.72 11.86
CA GLU A 390 -13.07 22.34 11.89
C GLU A 390 -12.52 21.55 13.09
N PRO A 391 -13.32 20.62 13.66
CA PRO A 391 -12.88 19.79 14.77
C PRO A 391 -11.62 19.00 14.44
N VAL A 392 -10.89 18.61 15.48
CA VAL A 392 -9.77 17.66 15.32
C VAL A 392 -10.32 16.34 14.78
N LYS A 393 -9.70 15.85 13.70
CA LYS A 393 -10.01 14.59 13.02
C LYS A 393 -8.91 13.57 13.27
N PHE A 394 -9.22 12.29 13.02
CA PHE A 394 -8.19 11.26 13.00
C PHE A 394 -7.25 11.49 11.81
N LYS A 395 -5.96 11.19 12.01
CA LYS A 395 -4.96 11.20 10.94
C LYS A 395 -5.10 9.94 10.08
N ASP A 396 -4.56 9.97 8.87
CA ASP A 396 -4.45 8.77 8.06
C ASP A 396 -3.60 7.70 8.78
N GLY A 397 -3.96 6.44 8.60
CA GLY A 397 -3.35 5.28 9.25
C GLY A 397 -3.97 4.91 10.61
N GLU A 398 -4.91 5.71 11.13
CA GLU A 398 -5.61 5.36 12.37
C GLU A 398 -6.65 4.27 12.14
N LEU A 399 -6.64 3.26 13.00
CA LEU A 399 -7.67 2.22 13.05
C LEU A 399 -8.72 2.63 14.07
N VAL A 400 -9.99 2.70 13.67
CA VAL A 400 -11.07 3.23 14.49
C VAL A 400 -12.29 2.33 14.46
N VAL A 401 -13.00 2.26 15.58
CA VAL A 401 -14.28 1.57 15.69
C VAL A 401 -15.29 2.45 16.42
N ALA A 402 -16.50 2.55 15.89
CA ALA A 402 -17.59 3.23 16.57
C ALA A 402 -18.09 2.41 17.76
N SER A 403 -18.42 3.09 18.85
CA SER A 403 -18.95 2.47 20.06
C SER A 403 -20.23 1.69 19.76
N GLY A 404 -20.22 0.38 20.02
CA GLY A 404 -21.35 -0.52 19.74
C GLY A 404 -21.39 -1.08 18.31
N SER A 405 -20.44 -0.73 17.44
CA SER A 405 -20.28 -1.33 16.11
C SER A 405 -19.15 -2.36 16.10
N PRO A 406 -19.28 -3.48 15.37
CA PRO A 406 -18.18 -4.42 15.15
C PRO A 406 -17.25 -4.00 14.00
N THR A 407 -17.62 -3.01 13.19
CA THR A 407 -16.88 -2.65 11.98
C THR A 407 -15.65 -1.82 12.31
N VAL A 408 -14.47 -2.36 12.02
CA VAL A 408 -13.20 -1.63 12.07
C VAL A 408 -13.04 -0.82 10.79
N TYR A 409 -12.64 0.44 10.92
CA TYR A 409 -12.28 1.31 9.81
C TYR A 409 -10.80 1.69 9.91
N ILE A 410 -10.17 1.91 8.77
CA ILE A 410 -8.92 2.67 8.68
C ILE A 410 -9.22 4.04 8.08
N ILE A 411 -8.57 5.07 8.62
CA ILE A 411 -8.59 6.41 8.03
C ILE A 411 -7.51 6.49 6.95
N SER A 412 -7.89 6.85 5.74
CA SER A 412 -6.97 6.90 4.59
C SER A 412 -7.42 7.97 3.61
N ASN A 413 -6.54 8.89 3.26
CA ASN A 413 -6.85 10.10 2.49
C ASN A 413 -8.02 10.90 3.09
N GLY A 414 -8.12 10.93 4.42
CA GLY A 414 -9.21 11.58 5.14
C GLY A 414 -10.56 10.86 5.12
N GLU A 415 -10.70 9.75 4.39
CA GLU A 415 -11.90 8.91 4.36
C GLU A 415 -11.84 7.80 5.42
N LYS A 416 -13.00 7.35 5.92
CA LYS A 416 -13.09 6.11 6.70
C LYS A 416 -13.36 4.95 5.74
N ARG A 417 -12.48 3.97 5.71
CA ARG A 417 -12.57 2.79 4.84
C ARG A 417 -12.77 1.56 5.70
N ALA A 418 -13.90 0.87 5.52
CA ALA A 418 -14.24 -0.31 6.32
C ALA A 418 -13.26 -1.46 6.02
N ILE A 419 -12.80 -2.17 7.05
CA ILE A 419 -12.07 -3.43 6.93
C ILE A 419 -13.09 -4.55 7.12
N PRO A 420 -13.54 -5.24 6.04
CA PRO A 420 -14.75 -6.05 6.09
C PRO A 420 -14.66 -7.31 6.96
N THR A 421 -13.44 -7.84 7.15
CA THR A 421 -13.24 -9.12 7.86
C THR A 421 -11.98 -9.08 8.71
N GLU A 422 -11.98 -9.84 9.81
CA GLU A 422 -10.80 -10.13 10.62
C GLU A 422 -9.65 -10.70 9.77
N LYS A 423 -9.97 -11.53 8.77
CA LYS A 423 -8.98 -12.07 7.85
C LYS A 423 -8.21 -10.96 7.13
N ILE A 424 -8.92 -9.98 6.57
CA ILE A 424 -8.29 -8.84 5.88
C ILE A 424 -7.46 -8.02 6.87
N PHE A 425 -8.00 -7.77 8.07
CA PHE A 425 -7.28 -7.04 9.12
C PHE A 425 -5.93 -7.70 9.47
N ASN A 426 -5.96 -9.00 9.75
CA ASN A 426 -4.77 -9.77 10.11
C ASN A 426 -3.79 -9.92 8.93
N GLN A 427 -4.29 -10.07 7.70
CA GLN A 427 -3.46 -10.15 6.50
C GLN A 427 -2.72 -8.84 6.19
N LEU A 428 -3.35 -7.69 6.48
CA LEU A 428 -2.70 -6.38 6.39
C LEU A 428 -1.73 -6.11 7.55
N GLY A 429 -1.50 -7.09 8.44
CA GLY A 429 -0.59 -6.96 9.59
C GLY A 429 -0.97 -5.87 10.58
N TYR A 430 -2.22 -5.38 10.53
CA TYR A 430 -2.73 -4.46 11.53
C TYR A 430 -2.91 -5.18 12.87
N LYS A 431 -2.80 -4.41 13.95
CA LYS A 431 -2.80 -4.93 15.31
C LYS A 431 -4.06 -4.50 16.04
N TRP A 432 -4.74 -5.46 16.68
CA TRP A 432 -6.02 -5.22 17.35
C TRP A 432 -5.90 -4.20 18.49
N GLU A 433 -4.75 -4.17 19.17
CA GLU A 433 -4.43 -3.21 20.21
C GLU A 433 -4.32 -1.76 19.72
N ASN A 434 -4.14 -1.54 18.41
CA ASN A 434 -4.08 -0.21 17.81
C ASN A 434 -5.46 0.34 17.44
N ILE A 435 -6.55 -0.41 17.65
CA ILE A 435 -7.91 0.03 17.34
C ILE A 435 -8.38 1.05 18.40
N ILE A 436 -8.71 2.25 17.92
CA ILE A 436 -9.24 3.34 18.73
C ILE A 436 -10.76 3.25 18.77
N LYS A 437 -11.33 3.11 19.97
CA LYS A 437 -12.76 3.23 20.19
C LYS A 437 -13.17 4.70 20.19
N THR A 438 -14.17 5.05 19.39
CA THR A 438 -14.68 6.43 19.27
C THR A 438 -16.21 6.46 19.17
N SER A 439 -16.79 7.65 19.03
CA SER A 439 -18.23 7.84 18.82
C SER A 439 -18.56 7.99 17.34
N ASP A 440 -19.79 7.63 16.95
CA ASP A 440 -20.27 7.84 15.58
C ASP A 440 -20.16 9.30 15.14
N LYS A 441 -20.43 10.24 16.06
CA LYS A 441 -20.32 11.68 15.81
C LYS A 441 -18.92 12.11 15.34
N ILE A 442 -17.87 11.52 15.90
CA ILE A 442 -16.49 11.80 15.50
C ILE A 442 -16.20 11.07 14.18
N LEU A 443 -16.63 9.82 14.06
CA LEU A 443 -16.42 9.02 12.86
C LEU A 443 -17.12 9.60 11.62
N THR A 444 -18.21 10.36 11.79
CA THR A 444 -18.89 11.07 10.68
C THR A 444 -18.12 12.29 10.16
N LEU A 445 -17.07 12.73 10.84
CA LEU A 445 -16.18 13.78 10.32
C LEU A 445 -15.35 13.31 9.11
N HIS A 446 -15.29 12.00 8.90
CA HIS A 446 -14.66 11.33 7.78
C HIS A 446 -15.73 10.83 6.80
N PRO A 447 -15.70 11.25 5.52
CA PRO A 447 -16.57 10.66 4.51
C PRO A 447 -16.30 9.15 4.39
N THR A 448 -17.35 8.40 4.08
CA THR A 448 -17.23 6.94 3.87
C THR A 448 -16.53 6.69 2.55
N GLY A 449 -15.36 6.07 2.62
CA GLY A 449 -14.61 5.62 1.46
C GLY A 449 -14.94 4.18 1.07
N SER A 450 -14.38 3.74 -0.05
CA SER A 450 -14.49 2.35 -0.47
C SER A 450 -13.87 1.41 0.58
N PRO A 451 -14.49 0.26 0.89
CA PRO A 451 -13.92 -0.71 1.82
C PRO A 451 -12.51 -1.12 1.41
N VAL A 452 -11.73 -1.55 2.39
CA VAL A 452 -10.41 -2.12 2.17
C VAL A 452 -10.57 -3.54 1.65
N TYR A 453 -10.07 -3.76 0.45
CA TYR A 453 -9.96 -5.07 -0.14
C TYR A 453 -8.47 -5.36 -0.30
N ILE A 454 -8.03 -6.54 0.11
CA ILE A 454 -6.79 -7.11 -0.40
C ILE A 454 -7.12 -7.61 -1.81
N GLY A 455 -6.18 -7.54 -2.75
CA GLY A 455 -6.35 -8.10 -4.09
C GLY A 455 -6.98 -9.49 -4.04
N THR A 456 -8.29 -9.53 -4.22
CA THR A 456 -9.07 -10.71 -4.60
C THR A 456 -9.45 -10.39 -6.02
N GLY A 457 -8.49 -10.60 -6.93
CA GLY A 457 -8.42 -10.02 -8.26
C GLY A 457 -9.75 -9.55 -8.88
N GLY A 458 -9.83 -8.25 -9.15
CA GLY A 458 -10.77 -7.66 -10.11
C GLY A 458 -12.24 -7.79 -9.74
N VAL A 459 -12.71 -6.86 -8.91
CA VAL A 459 -14.08 -6.37 -9.04
C VAL A 459 -13.99 -4.84 -9.06
N GLU A 460 -13.86 -4.28 -10.27
CA GLU A 460 -14.41 -2.95 -10.49
C GLU A 460 -15.92 -3.08 -10.22
N ALA A 461 -16.38 -2.44 -9.15
CA ALA A 461 -17.78 -2.17 -8.95
C ALA A 461 -18.23 -1.21 -10.06
N THR A 462 -18.63 -1.75 -11.20
CA THR A 462 -19.45 -1.02 -12.16
C THR A 462 -20.83 -0.89 -11.55
N ALA A 463 -21.16 0.34 -11.18
CA ALA A 463 -22.50 0.73 -10.81
C ALA A 463 -23.49 0.31 -11.92
N LYS A 464 -24.54 -0.42 -11.52
CA LYS A 464 -25.85 -0.40 -12.15
C LYS A 464 -26.91 -0.26 -11.08
#